data_AF-A0A511FQ83-F1
#
_entry.id   AF-A0A511FQ83-F1
#
_cell.length_a   1.000
_cell.length_b   1.000
_cell.length_c   1.000
_cell.angle_alpha   90.00
_cell.angle_beta   90.00
_cell.angle_gamma   90.00
#
_symmetry.space_group_name_H-M   'P 1'
#
loop_
_entity.id
_entity.type
_entity.pdbx_description
1 polymer ?
#
loop_
_entity_poly.entity_id
_entity_poly.type
_entity_poly.pdbx_seq_one_letter_code
_entity_poly.pdbx_strand_id
1 'polypeptide(L)'
;MAKGAVAGAKYNYAPAPKHILEQVMKIQAVCQNHDVPLPAAALQFVVAHPAIPAFCAGTSTLEQLEQNLEWFSVPIPPAFWADLKQQGLLREDAPVPV
;
A
#
# COMPACT_ATOMS: atom_id res chain seq x y z
N MET A 1 8.58 8.09 -2.13
CA MET A 1 7.60 7.00 -1.93
C MET A 1 6.86 7.18 -0.61
N ALA A 2 5.71 6.53 -0.43
CA ALA A 2 4.90 6.64 0.77
C ALA A 2 5.73 6.25 2.02
N LYS A 3 5.87 7.18 2.97
CA LYS A 3 6.73 7.00 4.16
C LYS A 3 6.01 6.35 5.35
N GLY A 4 4.72 6.02 5.24
CA GLY A 4 3.90 5.48 6.33
C GLY A 4 3.45 6.53 7.35
N ALA A 5 2.91 6.10 8.50
CA ALA A 5 2.47 6.99 9.58
C ALA A 5 3.68 7.49 10.40
N VAL A 6 4.43 8.44 9.84
CA VAL A 6 5.55 9.10 10.53
C VAL A 6 5.15 10.47 11.07
N ALA A 7 5.82 10.91 12.14
CA ALA A 7 5.63 12.26 12.67
C ALA A 7 5.91 13.31 11.57
N GLY A 8 4.97 14.24 11.35
CA GLY A 8 5.05 15.21 10.26
C GLY A 8 4.56 14.73 8.90
N ALA A 9 3.95 13.53 8.82
CA ALA A 9 3.28 13.07 7.61
C ALA A 9 2.20 14.08 7.17
N LYS A 10 2.19 14.37 5.87
CA LYS A 10 1.18 15.22 5.25
C LYS A 10 0.14 14.38 4.54
N TYR A 11 -1.12 14.77 4.68
CA TYR A 11 -2.26 14.25 3.93
C TYR A 11 -2.95 15.43 3.24
N ASN A 12 -3.15 15.35 1.92
CA ASN A 12 -3.74 16.44 1.12
C ASN A 12 -3.11 17.81 1.42
N TYR A 13 -1.78 17.88 1.38
CA TYR A 13 -0.97 19.09 1.63
C TYR A 13 -1.03 19.69 3.05
N ALA A 14 -1.83 19.12 3.95
CA ALA A 14 -1.94 19.49 5.35
C ALA A 14 -1.32 18.41 6.28
N PRO A 15 -1.05 18.70 7.56
CA PRO A 15 -0.72 17.67 8.54
C PRO A 15 -1.78 16.56 8.56
N ALA A 16 -1.35 15.31 8.56
CA ALA A 16 -2.27 14.18 8.58
C ALA A 16 -3.13 14.20 9.85
N PRO A 17 -4.47 14.21 9.73
CA PRO A 17 -5.35 14.18 10.89
C PRO A 17 -5.24 12.82 11.58
N LYS A 18 -5.57 12.78 12.89
CA LYS A 18 -5.40 11.59 13.73
C LYS A 18 -6.04 10.32 13.15
N HIS A 19 -7.25 10.43 12.61
CA HIS A 19 -7.96 9.28 12.02
C HIS A 19 -7.22 8.68 10.81
N ILE A 20 -6.54 9.49 9.99
CA ILE A 20 -5.73 9.00 8.87
C ILE A 20 -4.47 8.31 9.39
N LEU A 21 -3.81 8.89 10.39
CA LEU A 21 -2.64 8.27 11.02
C LEU A 21 -3.00 6.92 11.65
N GLU A 22 -4.13 6.84 12.37
CA GLU A 22 -4.65 5.60 12.95
C GLU A 22 -4.96 4.54 11.89
N GLN A 23 -5.57 4.94 10.77
CA GLN A 23 -5.84 4.03 9.66
C GLN A 23 -4.56 3.51 9.02
N VAL A 24 -3.57 4.37 8.78
CA VAL A 24 -2.27 3.96 8.23
C VAL A 24 -1.52 3.06 9.22
N MET A 25 -1.58 3.33 10.53
CA MET A 25 -0.97 2.47 11.54
C MET A 25 -1.60 1.07 11.55
N LYS A 26 -2.92 0.94 11.41
CA LYS A 26 -3.58 -0.36 11.29
C LYS A 26 -3.13 -1.13 10.05
N ILE A 27 -3.02 -0.46 8.90
CA ILE A 27 -2.50 -1.07 7.67
C ILE A 27 -1.05 -1.52 7.87
N GLN A 28 -0.21 -0.70 8.52
CA GLN A 28 1.18 -1.06 8.82
C GLN A 28 1.28 -2.28 9.73
N ALA A 29 0.37 -2.43 10.70
CA ALA A 29 0.34 -3.62 11.56
C ALA A 29 0.05 -4.90 10.74
N VAL A 30 -0.89 -4.84 9.79
CA VAL A 30 -1.17 -5.99 8.90
C VAL A 30 0.04 -6.28 8.00
N CYS A 31 0.68 -5.24 7.45
CA CYS A 31 1.92 -5.39 6.69
C CYS A 31 3.01 -6.10 7.51
N GLN A 32 3.20 -5.73 8.78
CA GLN A 32 4.18 -6.37 9.66
C GLN A 32 3.83 -7.83 9.97
N ASN A 33 2.55 -8.14 10.21
CA ASN A 33 2.10 -9.50 10.52
C ASN A 33 2.32 -10.50 9.37
N HIS A 34 2.33 -10.01 8.13
CA HIS A 34 2.50 -10.83 6.92
C HIS A 34 3.88 -10.68 6.26
N ASP A 35 4.80 -9.91 6.87
CA ASP A 35 6.12 -9.59 6.30
C ASP A 35 6.03 -8.92 4.90
N VAL A 36 4.98 -8.12 4.69
CA VAL A 36 4.72 -7.43 3.42
C VAL A 36 5.13 -5.96 3.53
N PRO A 37 6.04 -5.46 2.67
CA PRO A 37 6.35 -4.04 2.61
C PRO A 37 5.13 -3.21 2.20
N LEU A 38 4.79 -2.17 2.97
CA LEU A 38 3.68 -1.26 2.65
C LEU A 38 3.73 -0.69 1.21
N PRO A 39 4.89 -0.25 0.68
CA PRO A 39 4.98 0.20 -0.70
C PRO A 39 4.65 -0.90 -1.72
N ALA A 40 5.03 -2.16 -1.46
CA ALA A 40 4.72 -3.29 -2.33
C ALA A 40 3.21 -3.56 -2.39
N ALA A 41 2.55 -3.61 -1.23
CA ALA A 41 1.10 -3.72 -1.15
C ALA A 41 0.40 -2.58 -1.90
N ALA A 42 0.85 -1.33 -1.71
CA ALA A 42 0.25 -0.19 -2.39
C ALA A 42 0.39 -0.27 -3.92
N LEU A 43 1.57 -0.66 -4.43
CA LEU A 43 1.82 -0.78 -5.88
C LEU A 43 0.97 -1.89 -6.51
N GLN A 44 0.94 -3.06 -5.88
CA GLN A 44 0.22 -4.21 -6.43
C GLN A 44 -1.31 -4.05 -6.31
N PHE A 45 -1.81 -3.39 -5.26
CA PHE A 45 -3.24 -3.14 -5.12
C PHE A 45 -3.83 -2.31 -6.27
N VAL A 46 -3.09 -1.31 -6.77
CA VAL A 46 -3.58 -0.41 -7.83
C VAL A 46 -3.87 -1.17 -9.12
N VAL A 47 -3.08 -2.19 -9.46
CA VAL A 47 -3.27 -2.98 -10.69
C VAL A 47 -4.26 -4.14 -10.54
N ALA A 48 -4.77 -4.37 -9.34
CA ALA A 48 -5.73 -5.45 -9.10
C ALA A 48 -7.08 -5.24 -9.78
N HIS A 49 -7.45 -3.99 -10.03
CA HIS A 49 -8.75 -3.66 -10.62
C HIS A 49 -8.68 -3.76 -12.16
N PRO A 50 -9.58 -4.53 -12.83
CA PRO A 50 -9.51 -4.76 -14.28
C PRO A 50 -9.66 -3.50 -15.13
N ALA A 51 -10.29 -2.45 -14.58
CA ALA A 51 -10.38 -1.14 -15.22
C ALA A 51 -9.08 -0.31 -15.21
N ILE A 52 -8.01 -0.79 -14.57
CA ILE A 52 -6.71 -0.09 -14.49
C ILE A 52 -5.71 -0.80 -15.42
N PRO A 53 -5.57 -0.34 -16.68
CA PRO A 53 -4.67 -0.99 -17.66
C PRO A 53 -3.20 -0.68 -17.41
N ALA A 54 -2.90 0.44 -16.75
CA ALA A 54 -1.56 0.90 -16.41
C ALA A 54 -1.60 1.86 -15.22
N PHE A 55 -0.49 1.96 -14.50
CA PHE A 55 -0.29 2.94 -13.44
C PHE A 55 1.10 3.58 -13.59
N CYS A 56 1.23 4.84 -13.16
CA CYS A 56 2.51 5.53 -13.16
C CYS A 56 3.06 5.55 -11.73
N ALA A 57 4.13 4.79 -11.49
CA ALA A 57 4.92 4.92 -10.27
C ALA A 57 5.84 6.14 -10.39
N GLY A 58 5.92 6.97 -9.35
CA GLY A 58 6.88 8.08 -9.33
C GLY A 58 8.32 7.57 -9.32
N THR A 59 9.06 7.84 -10.39
CA THR A 59 10.46 7.47 -10.59
C THR A 59 11.26 8.69 -11.04
N SER A 60 12.06 9.25 -10.14
CA SER A 60 12.93 10.40 -10.44
C SER A 60 14.41 10.02 -10.52
N THR A 61 14.77 8.82 -10.06
CA THR A 61 16.13 8.26 -10.14
C THR A 61 16.08 6.80 -10.58
N LEU A 62 17.22 6.27 -11.04
CA LEU A 62 17.35 4.86 -11.42
C LEU A 62 17.11 3.94 -10.21
N GLU A 63 17.68 4.28 -9.05
CA GLU A 63 17.48 3.53 -7.80
C GLU A 63 15.99 3.44 -7.42
N GLN A 64 15.22 4.50 -7.64
CA GLN A 64 13.77 4.49 -7.40
C GLN A 64 13.02 3.59 -8.37
N LEU A 65 13.49 3.50 -9.62
CA LEU A 65 12.94 2.58 -10.60
C LEU A 65 13.19 1.13 -10.19
N GLU A 66 14.44 0.79 -9.87
CA GLU A 66 14.82 -0.55 -9.39
C GLU A 66 14.02 -0.93 -8.15
N GLN A 67 13.91 -0.03 -7.17
CA GLN A 67 13.15 -0.29 -5.95
C GLN A 67 11.65 -0.53 -6.22
N ASN A 68 11.05 0.22 -7.15
CA ASN A 68 9.66 0.00 -7.54
C ASN A 68 9.46 -1.37 -8.20
N LEU A 69 10.41 -1.80 -9.05
CA LEU A 69 10.36 -3.11 -9.69
C LEU A 69 10.52 -4.25 -8.67
N GLU A 70 11.42 -4.09 -7.70
CA GLU A 70 11.59 -5.03 -6.60
C GLU A 70 10.29 -5.17 -5.80
N TRP A 71 9.69 -4.06 -5.37
CA TRP A 71 8.42 -4.08 -4.63
C TRP A 71 7.27 -4.66 -5.44
N PHE A 72 7.21 -4.39 -6.74
CA PHE A 72 6.19 -4.98 -7.60
C PHE A 72 6.33 -6.49 -7.73
N SER A 73 7.54 -7.02 -7.53
CA SER A 73 7.85 -8.46 -7.62
C SER A 73 7.74 -9.19 -6.27
N VAL A 74 7.45 -8.49 -5.16
CA VAL A 74 7.30 -9.13 -3.84
C VAL A 74 6.08 -10.05 -3.85
N PRO A 75 6.21 -11.34 -3.49
CA PRO A 75 5.05 -12.20 -3.34
C PRO A 75 4.21 -11.77 -2.14
N ILE A 76 2.94 -11.43 -2.36
CA ILE A 76 2.01 -11.06 -1.29
C ILE A 76 1.01 -12.20 -1.08
N PRO A 77 0.92 -12.78 0.13
CA PRO A 77 0.03 -13.89 0.37
C PRO A 77 -1.45 -13.45 0.27
N PRO A 78 -2.35 -14.26 -0.31
CA PRO A 78 -3.79 -13.94 -0.36
C PRO A 78 -4.41 -13.64 1.01
N ALA A 79 -3.87 -14.26 2.07
CA ALA A 79 -4.28 -14.02 3.45
C ALA A 79 -4.08 -12.56 3.90
N PHE A 80 -3.04 -11.88 3.43
CA PHE A 80 -2.80 -10.46 3.72
C PHE A 80 -3.98 -9.59 3.26
N TRP A 81 -4.46 -9.83 2.04
CA TRP A 81 -5.60 -9.09 1.47
C TRP A 81 -6.91 -9.42 2.20
N ALA A 82 -7.09 -10.68 2.60
CA ALA A 82 -8.25 -11.10 3.37
C ALA A 82 -8.30 -10.41 4.74
N ASP A 83 -7.16 -10.33 5.44
CA ASP A 83 -7.06 -9.65 6.73
C ASP A 83 -7.37 -8.16 6.64
N LEU A 84 -6.88 -7.48 5.60
CA LEU A 84 -7.21 -6.07 5.37
C LEU A 84 -8.73 -5.87 5.18
N LYS A 85 -9.41 -6.77 4.48
CA LYS A 85 -10.87 -6.71 4.31
C LYS A 85 -11.61 -6.99 5.62
N GLN A 86 -11.20 -8.02 6.37
CA GLN A 86 -11.81 -8.37 7.66
C GLN A 86 -11.69 -7.25 8.69
N GLN A 87 -10.58 -6.51 8.69
CA GLN A 87 -10.36 -5.38 9.58
C GLN A 87 -11.03 -4.08 9.10
N GLY A 88 -11.77 -4.12 7.98
CA GLY A 88 -12.41 -2.94 7.38
C GLY A 88 -11.42 -1.91 6.84
N LEU A 89 -10.16 -2.32 6.60
CA LEU A 89 -9.10 -1.47 6.03
C LEU A 89 -9.15 -1.44 4.50
N LEU A 90 -9.75 -2.48 3.90
CA LEU A 90 -10.18 -2.52 2.50
C LEU A 90 -11.69 -2.77 2.42
N ARG A 91 -12.31 -2.26 1.36
CA ARG A 91 -13.71 -2.57 1.03
C ARG A 91 -13.83 -4.07 0.68
N GLU A 92 -14.90 -4.71 1.10
CA GLU A 92 -15.07 -6.16 0.95
C GLU A 92 -15.06 -6.62 -0.51
N ASP A 93 -15.69 -5.85 -1.39
CA ASP A 93 -15.76 -6.05 -2.83
C ASP A 93 -14.57 -5.44 -3.61
N ALA A 94 -13.56 -4.87 -2.92
CA ALA A 94 -12.37 -4.38 -3.60
C ALA A 94 -11.64 -5.56 -4.28
N PRO A 95 -11.34 -5.49 -5.59
CA PRO A 95 -10.50 -6.50 -6.24
C PRO A 95 -9.09 -6.42 -5.66
N VAL A 96 -8.47 -7.59 -5.48
CA VAL A 96 -7.12 -7.74 -4.91
C VAL A 96 -6.29 -8.61 -5.84
N PRO A 97 -4.96 -8.45 -5.87
CA PRO A 97 -4.08 -9.29 -6.67
C PRO A 97 -4.27 -10.77 -6.34
N VAL A 98 -4.23 -11.61 -7.36
CA VAL A 98 -4.29 -13.09 -7.26
C VAL A 98 -2.91 -13.70 -7.29
#